data_AF-A0A482ZYG8-F1
#
_entry.id   AF-A0A482ZYG8-F1
#
_cell.length_a   1.000
_cell.length_b   1.000
_cell.length_c   1.000
_cell.angle_alpha   90.00
_cell.angle_beta   90.00
_cell.angle_gamma   90.00
#
_symmetry.space_group_name_H-M   'P 1'
#
loop_
_entity.id
_entity.type
_entity.pdbx_description
1 polymer ?
#
loop_
_entity_poly.entity_id
_entity_poly.type
_entity_poly.pdbx_seq_one_letter_code
_entity_poly.pdbx_strand_id
1 'polypeptide(L)' 'MEILKRTNKTKFRQIILTPLIECGFFELTLPEKPTSPKQKYRTTGKFIKRIAKV' A
#
# COMPACT_ATOMS: atom_id res chain seq x y z
N MET A 1 -2.50 10.66 5.06
CA MET A 1 -1.59 10.04 6.05
C MET A 1 -2.09 10.24 7.48
N GLU A 2 -3.39 10.48 7.68
CA GLU A 2 -3.94 10.89 8.98
C GLU A 2 -3.77 9.82 10.06
N ILE A 3 -3.96 8.55 9.69
CA ILE A 3 -3.79 7.41 10.60
C ILE A 3 -2.33 7.28 11.10
N LEU A 4 -1.36 7.53 10.21
CA LEU A 4 0.06 7.39 10.52
C LEU A 4 0.72 8.70 10.98
N LYS A 5 -0.02 9.82 11.02
CA LYS A 5 0.47 11.18 11.31
C LYS A 5 1.78 11.56 10.57
N ARG A 6 1.97 11.05 9.33
CA ARG A 6 3.14 11.37 8.50
C ARG A 6 2.82 12.45 7.47
N THR A 7 3.75 13.33 7.19
CA THR A 7 3.57 14.37 6.15
C THR A 7 4.16 13.96 4.80
N ASN A 8 5.25 13.18 4.80
CA ASN A 8 5.97 12.84 3.57
C ASN A 8 5.39 11.59 2.87
N LYS A 9 4.62 11.83 1.81
CA LYS A 9 3.99 10.78 0.97
C LYS A 9 5.00 9.96 0.18
N THR A 10 6.05 10.60 -0.36
CA THR A 10 7.06 9.95 -1.21
C THR A 10 7.86 8.93 -0.42
N LYS A 11 8.35 9.32 0.77
CA LYS A 11 9.13 8.43 1.64
C LYS A 11 8.33 7.23 2.12
N PHE A 12 7.04 7.43 2.44
CA PHE A 12 6.15 6.30 2.76
C PHE A 12 5.95 5.37 1.57
N ARG A 13 5.76 5.91 0.36
CA ARG A 13 5.61 5.09 -0.84
C ARG A 13 6.85 4.22 -1.05
N GLN A 14 8.05 4.81 -1.00
CA GLN A 14 9.31 4.10 -1.22
C GLN A 14 9.62 3.06 -0.14
N ILE A 15 9.45 3.41 1.15
CA ILE A 15 9.90 2.56 2.25
C ILE A 15 8.84 1.50 2.63
N ILE A 16 7.56 1.79 2.45
CA ILE A 16 6.48 0.90 2.92
C ILE A 16 5.70 0.30 1.75
N LEU A 17 5.16 1.12 0.84
CA LEU A 17 4.29 0.59 -0.23
C LEU A 17 5.06 -0.20 -1.28
N THR A 18 6.18 0.33 -1.79
CA THR A 18 7.00 -0.30 -2.83
C THR A 18 7.39 -1.74 -2.49
N PRO A 19 8.02 -2.04 -1.33
CA PRO A 19 8.37 -3.41 -1.00
C PRO A 19 7.14 -4.33 -0.85
N LEU A 20 6.03 -3.82 -0.33
CA LEU A 20 4.81 -4.62 -0.21
C LEU A 20 4.16 -4.91 -1.58
N ILE A 21 4.31 -4.01 -2.55
CA ILE A 21 3.88 -4.25 -3.93
C ILE A 21 4.80 -5.29 -4.60
N GLU A 22 6.11 -5.15 -4.44
CA GLU A 22 7.10 -6.09 -4.99
C GLU A 22 6.93 -7.51 -4.43
N CYS A 23 6.61 -7.64 -3.14
CA CYS A 23 6.26 -8.92 -2.53
C CYS A 23 4.83 -9.41 -2.90
N GLY A 24 4.05 -8.62 -3.63
CA GLY A 24 2.71 -8.95 -4.10
C GLY A 24 1.62 -8.94 -3.02
N PHE A 25 1.81 -8.18 -1.94
CA PHE A 25 0.77 -7.93 -0.93
C PHE A 25 -0.21 -6.85 -1.39
N PHE A 26 0.27 -5.90 -2.20
CA PHE A 26 -0.55 -4.86 -2.81
C PHE A 26 -0.39 -4.84 -4.32
N GLU A 27 -1.47 -4.46 -5.01
CA GLU A 27 -1.48 -4.24 -6.46
C GLU A 27 -1.95 -2.82 -6.78
N LEU A 28 -1.47 -2.30 -7.91
CA LEU A 28 -1.87 -1.00 -8.46
C LEU A 28 -3.25 -1.13 -9.09
N THR A 29 -4.17 -0.25 -8.72
CA THR A 29 -5.51 -0.22 -9.36
C THR A 29 -5.47 0.40 -10.75
N LEU A 30 -4.55 1.34 -10.99
CA LEU A 30 -4.32 1.96 -12.29
C LEU A 30 -2.89 1.68 -12.76
N PRO A 31 -2.63 0.51 -13.38
CA PRO A 31 -1.28 0.14 -13.83
C PRO A 31 -0.78 1.04 -14.98
N GLU A 32 -1.68 1.53 -15.83
CA GLU A 32 -1.33 2.41 -16.96
C GLU A 32 -0.77 3.77 -16.54
N LYS A 33 -1.14 4.25 -15.33
CA LYS A 33 -0.70 5.56 -14.81
C LYS A 33 -0.24 5.43 -13.35
N PRO A 34 0.94 4.84 -13.09
CA PRO A 34 1.40 4.49 -11.75
C PRO A 34 1.75 5.69 -10.86
N THR A 35 1.94 6.87 -11.46
CA THR A 35 2.25 8.14 -10.79
C THR A 35 1.01 9.03 -10.60
N SER A 36 -0.15 8.59 -11.09
CA SER A 36 -1.39 9.36 -10.99
C SER A 36 -1.71 9.74 -9.54
N PRO A 37 -2.14 10.99 -9.25
CA PRO A 37 -2.54 11.38 -7.91
C PRO A 37 -3.79 10.62 -7.42
N LYS A 38 -4.59 10.10 -8.37
CA LYS A 38 -5.76 9.26 -8.10
C LYS A 38 -5.41 7.77 -7.92
N GLN A 39 -4.11 7.42 -7.95
CA GLN A 39 -3.69 6.03 -7.80
C GLN A 39 -4.09 5.50 -6.42
N LYS A 40 -4.76 4.35 -6.42
CA LYS A 40 -5.12 3.57 -5.23
C LYS A 40 -4.47 2.19 -5.30
N TYR A 41 -4.39 1.55 -4.14
CA TYR A 41 -3.80 0.22 -3.98
C TYR A 41 -4.86 -0.76 -3.51
N ARG A 42 -4.82 -1.99 -4.03
CA ARG A 42 -5.69 -3.09 -3.61
C ARG A 42 -4.87 -4.12 -2.85
N THR A 43 -5.37 -4.61 -1.71
CA THR A 43 -4.77 -5.74 -0.98
C THR A 43 -4.99 -7.04 -1.75
N THR A 44 -3.96 -7.88 -1.80
CA THR A 44 -4.08 -9.26 -2.30
C THR A 44 -4.48 -10.22 -1.17
N GLY A 45 -4.70 -11.49 -1.51
CA GLY A 45 -4.98 -12.55 -0.54
C GLY A 45 -3.77 -13.01 0.29
N LYS A 46 -2.59 -12.39 0.14
CA LYS A 46 -1.37 -12.79 0.85
C LYS A 46 -1.32 -12.38 2.32
N PHE A 47 -2.18 -11.44 2.74
CA PHE A 47 -2.24 -11.05 4.14
C PHE A 47 -2.83 -12.18 5.00
N ILE A 48 -2.21 -12.41 6.15
CA ILE A 48 -2.78 -13.28 7.18
C ILE A 48 -4.10 -12.69 7.69
N LYS A 49 -5.08 -13.57 7.92
CA LYS A 49 -6.33 -13.18 8.57
C LYS A 49 -6.00 -12.60 9.94
N ARG A 50 -6.69 -11.50 10.30
CA ARG A 50 -6.56 -10.89 11.63
C ARG A 50 -6.79 -11.96 12.68
N ILE A 51 -5.77 -12.22 13.49
CA ILE A 51 -5.92 -13.03 14.70
C ILE A 51 -6.70 -12.15 15.67
N ALA A 52 -8.01 -12.41 15.79
CA ALA A 52 -8.79 -11.78 16.85
C ALA A 52 -8.23 -12.32 18.17
N LYS A 53 -7.63 -11.44 18.98
CA LYS A 53 -7.40 -11.77 20.39
C LYS A 53 -8.78 -11.93 21.02
N VAL A 54 -9.07 -13.16 21.44
CA VAL A 54 -10.11 -13.47 22.43
C VAL A 54 -9.70 -12.83 23.75
#